data_AF-A0A022QI09-F1
#
_entry.id   AF-A0A022QI09-F1
#
_cell.length_a   1.000
_cell.length_b   1.000
_cell.length_c   1.000
_cell.angle_alpha   90.00
_cell.angle_beta   90.00
_cell.angle_gamma   90.00
#
_symmetry.space_group_name_H-M   'P 1'
#
loop_
_entity.id
_entity.type
_entity.pdbx_description
1 polymer ?
#
loop_
_entity_poly.entity_id
_entity_poly.type
_entity_poly.pdbx_seq_one_letter_code
_entity_poly.pdbx_strand_id
1 'polypeptide(L)'
;DTFPVGCAFSESIVYPKYFAANPDVKNDNFSTKLGLYTENCGLDNVTMSWGHDEYMYLVAKGNNTTLPPSALFIIRFHSFYALHYAGKYDYLMNDEDKEMLKWLRVFNKNNVTINQEEVKPYYLSLIHTLW
;
A
#
# COMPACT_ATOMS: atom_id res chain seq x y z
N ASP A 1 -8.08 -3.70 -3.58
CA ASP A 1 -7.37 -2.41 -3.69
C ASP A 1 -7.54 -1.62 -2.42
N THR A 2 -6.49 -0.92 -2.00
CA THR A 2 -6.49 0.02 -0.88
C THR A 2 -6.49 1.46 -1.39
N PHE A 3 -6.94 2.38 -0.54
CA PHE A 3 -7.00 3.82 -0.84
C PHE A 3 -6.83 4.64 0.44
N PRO A 4 -6.34 5.90 0.36
CA PRO A 4 -6.27 6.79 1.50
C PRO A 4 -7.68 7.13 2.01
N VAL A 5 -7.88 7.10 3.33
CA VAL A 5 -9.07 7.66 3.97
C VAL A 5 -8.76 9.07 4.48
N GLY A 6 -9.78 9.88 4.79
CA GLY A 6 -9.57 11.24 5.29
C GLY A 6 -9.12 12.27 4.25
N CYS A 7 -9.16 11.94 2.96
CA CYS A 7 -9.05 12.88 1.84
C CYS A 7 -9.92 12.40 0.65
N ALA A 8 -10.04 13.22 -0.39
CA ALA A 8 -10.92 12.93 -1.51
C ALA A 8 -10.58 11.60 -2.21
N PHE A 9 -11.60 10.79 -2.48
CA PHE A 9 -11.46 9.55 -3.24
C PHE A 9 -11.22 9.84 -4.73
N SER A 10 -10.19 9.22 -5.29
CA SER A 10 -9.90 9.31 -6.72
C SER A 10 -10.88 8.46 -7.54
N GLU A 11 -11.30 8.97 -8.69
CA GLU A 11 -12.08 8.21 -9.67
C GLU A 11 -11.34 7.00 -10.26
N SER A 12 -10.02 6.91 -10.04
CA SER A 12 -9.21 5.75 -10.44
C SER A 12 -9.38 4.52 -9.54
N ILE A 13 -9.98 4.68 -8.36
CA ILE A 13 -10.25 3.57 -7.45
C ILE A 13 -11.37 2.71 -8.08
N VAL A 14 -11.22 1.39 -7.99
CA VAL A 14 -12.18 0.44 -8.55
C VAL A 14 -13.60 0.67 -8.00
N TYR A 15 -14.56 0.80 -8.91
CA TYR A 15 -15.97 1.12 -8.64
C TYR A 15 -16.20 2.38 -7.78
N PRO A 16 -15.72 3.57 -8.22
CA PRO A 16 -15.71 4.77 -7.39
C PRO A 16 -17.13 5.29 -7.06
N LYS A 17 -18.13 4.93 -7.87
CA LYS A 17 -19.55 5.27 -7.65
C LYS A 17 -20.08 4.85 -6.27
N TYR A 18 -19.53 3.80 -5.67
CA TYR A 18 -19.98 3.32 -4.36
C TYR A 18 -19.55 4.22 -3.20
N PHE A 19 -18.56 5.12 -3.40
CA PHE A 19 -18.20 6.12 -2.39
C PHE A 19 -19.30 7.14 -2.12
N ALA A 20 -20.29 7.30 -3.01
CA ALA A 20 -21.42 8.22 -2.78
C ALA A 20 -22.19 7.92 -1.48
N ALA A 21 -22.13 6.68 -0.98
CA ALA A 21 -22.73 6.28 0.30
C ALA A 21 -21.78 6.42 1.50
N ASN A 22 -20.49 6.69 1.28
CA ASN A 22 -19.53 6.88 2.36
C ASN A 22 -19.77 8.25 3.02
N PRO A 23 -19.98 8.31 4.36
CA PRO A 23 -20.22 9.58 5.06
C PRO A 23 -19.09 10.59 4.89
N ASP A 24 -17.84 10.14 4.69
CA ASP A 24 -16.68 11.01 4.53
C ASP A 24 -16.75 11.88 3.26
N VAL A 25 -17.49 11.46 2.22
CA VAL A 25 -17.68 12.26 1.00
C VAL A 25 -18.49 13.53 1.28
N LYS A 26 -19.33 13.51 2.32
CA LYS A 26 -20.13 14.67 2.74
C LYS A 26 -19.44 15.50 3.83
N ASN A 27 -18.24 15.10 4.25
CA ASN A 27 -17.48 15.81 5.27
C ASN A 27 -16.50 16.77 4.58
N ASP A 28 -16.71 18.07 4.75
CA ASP A 28 -15.87 19.12 4.14
C ASP A 28 -14.38 19.01 4.51
N ASN A 29 -14.07 18.41 5.67
CA ASN A 29 -12.69 18.18 6.08
C ASN A 29 -12.00 17.04 5.31
N PHE A 30 -12.77 16.13 4.71
CA PHE A 30 -12.24 14.94 4.01
C PHE A 30 -12.51 14.99 2.51
N SER A 31 -13.44 15.83 2.04
CA SER A 31 -13.81 15.92 0.62
C SER A 31 -12.83 16.70 -0.24
N THR A 32 -11.80 17.32 0.35
CA THR A 32 -10.75 18.05 -0.38
C THR A 32 -9.59 17.14 -0.80
N LYS A 33 -8.79 17.59 -1.79
CA LYS A 33 -7.63 16.84 -2.32
C LYS A 33 -6.69 16.33 -1.23
N LEU A 34 -6.39 17.18 -0.25
CA LEU A 34 -5.48 16.87 0.85
C LEU A 34 -6.21 16.38 2.10
N GLY A 35 -7.45 16.82 2.33
CA GLY A 35 -8.23 16.46 3.51
C GLY A 35 -7.45 16.72 4.80
N LEU A 36 -7.18 15.65 5.56
CA LEU A 36 -6.38 15.67 6.79
C LEU A 36 -4.86 15.81 6.59
N TYR A 37 -4.37 15.67 5.36
CA TYR A 37 -2.94 15.56 5.07
C TYR A 37 -2.31 16.87 4.62
N THR A 38 -0.99 16.94 4.67
CA THR A 38 -0.20 17.97 4.01
C THR A 38 0.45 17.42 2.75
N GLU A 39 0.78 18.30 1.80
CA GLU A 39 1.46 17.89 0.58
C GLU A 39 2.81 17.23 0.91
N ASN A 40 3.09 16.11 0.24
CA ASN A 40 4.30 15.28 0.37
C ASN A 40 4.58 14.84 1.82
N CYS A 41 3.55 14.63 2.63
CA CYS A 41 3.69 14.20 4.03
C CYS A 41 4.37 12.82 4.19
N GLY A 42 4.42 12.02 3.13
CA GLY A 42 4.94 10.67 3.15
C GLY A 42 3.82 9.67 3.44
N LEU A 43 3.82 8.55 2.72
CA LEU A 43 2.76 7.54 2.84
C LEU A 43 2.68 6.90 4.23
N ASP A 44 3.79 6.92 4.99
CA ASP A 44 3.78 6.48 6.39
C ASP A 44 2.88 7.34 7.29
N ASN A 45 2.59 8.58 6.90
CA ASN A 45 1.69 9.51 7.59
C ASN A 45 0.26 9.50 7.00
N VAL A 46 0.01 8.65 6.00
CA VAL A 46 -1.31 8.52 5.36
C VAL A 46 -2.05 7.35 6.00
N THR A 47 -3.28 7.60 6.45
CA THR A 47 -4.15 6.51 6.90
C THR A 47 -4.76 5.84 5.69
N MET A 48 -4.43 4.57 5.48
CA MET A 48 -4.98 3.74 4.41
C MET A 48 -6.25 3.02 4.85
N SER A 49 -7.13 2.71 3.91
CA SER A 49 -8.25 1.78 4.12
C SER A 49 -7.73 0.47 4.73
N TRP A 50 -8.28 0.08 5.88
CA TRP A 50 -7.80 -1.09 6.62
C TRP A 50 -7.92 -2.39 5.82
N GLY A 51 -6.87 -3.22 5.86
CA GLY A 51 -6.80 -4.46 5.09
C GLY A 51 -5.54 -5.26 5.39
N HIS A 52 -5.27 -6.28 4.57
CA HIS A 52 -4.13 -7.18 4.77
C HIS A 52 -2.78 -6.50 4.59
N ASP A 53 -2.68 -5.47 3.74
CA ASP A 53 -1.47 -4.66 3.54
C ASP A 53 -0.94 -4.07 4.87
N GLU A 54 -1.75 -3.23 5.52
CA GLU A 54 -1.38 -2.56 6.77
C GLU A 54 -1.21 -3.57 7.91
N TYR A 55 -2.12 -4.55 8.00
CA TYR A 55 -2.04 -5.60 9.00
C TYR A 55 -0.72 -6.38 8.91
N MET A 56 -0.34 -6.84 7.71
CA MET A 56 0.88 -7.63 7.53
C MET A 56 2.14 -6.79 7.73
N TYR A 57 2.13 -5.51 7.34
CA TYR A 57 3.21 -4.58 7.67
C TYR A 57 3.41 -4.45 9.18
N LEU A 58 2.32 -4.28 9.95
CA LEU A 58 2.38 -4.20 11.40
C LEU A 58 2.84 -5.51 12.05
N VAL A 59 2.38 -6.67 11.56
CA VAL A 59 2.86 -7.98 11.99
C VAL A 59 4.37 -8.12 11.74
N ALA A 60 4.85 -7.75 10.56
CA ALA A 60 6.27 -7.80 10.21
C ALA A 60 7.12 -6.93 11.13
N LYS A 61 6.70 -5.68 11.35
CA LYS A 61 7.38 -4.74 12.26
C LYS A 61 7.34 -5.23 13.71
N GLY A 62 6.20 -5.73 14.16
CA GLY A 62 6.00 -6.20 15.53
C GLY A 62 6.72 -7.51 15.86
N ASN A 63 7.08 -8.30 14.84
CA ASN A 63 7.90 -9.51 14.98
C ASN A 63 9.37 -9.29 14.61
N ASN A 64 9.83 -8.03 14.51
CA ASN A 64 11.23 -7.68 14.31
C ASN A 64 11.88 -8.36 13.08
N THR A 65 11.14 -8.47 11.97
CA THR A 65 11.66 -9.05 10.72
C THR A 65 12.97 -8.40 10.29
N THR A 66 13.84 -9.18 9.64
CA THR A 66 15.09 -8.68 9.03
C THR A 66 14.91 -8.27 7.57
N LEU A 67 13.67 -8.29 7.06
CA LEU A 67 13.35 -7.81 5.71
C LEU A 67 13.78 -6.34 5.53
N PRO A 68 14.30 -5.98 4.34
CA PRO A 68 14.71 -4.61 4.07
C PRO A 68 13.50 -3.65 3.98
N PRO A 69 13.70 -2.33 4.16
CA PRO A 69 12.62 -1.34 4.08
C PRO A 69 11.78 -1.42 2.80
N SER A 70 12.41 -1.72 1.65
CA SER A 70 11.69 -1.86 0.37
C SER A 70 10.71 -3.04 0.36
N ALA A 71 11.01 -4.15 1.05
CA ALA A 71 10.09 -5.27 1.17
C ALA A 71 8.89 -4.92 2.05
N LEU A 72 9.11 -4.16 3.13
CA LEU A 72 8.03 -3.67 3.99
C LEU A 72 7.13 -2.67 3.26
N PHE A 73 7.71 -1.77 2.47
CA PHE A 73 6.97 -0.86 1.61
C PHE A 73 6.09 -1.62 0.60
N ILE A 74 6.63 -2.68 0.00
CA ILE A 74 5.85 -3.56 -0.89
C ILE A 74 4.68 -4.19 -0.15
N ILE A 75 4.92 -4.83 1.00
CA ILE A 75 3.86 -5.44 1.81
C ILE A 75 2.77 -4.42 2.14
N ARG A 76 3.15 -3.20 2.53
CA ARG A 76 2.23 -2.15 2.97
C ARG A 76 1.41 -1.48 1.85
N PHE A 77 1.88 -1.50 0.61
CA PHE A 77 1.24 -0.73 -0.48
C PHE A 77 0.96 -1.52 -1.77
N HIS A 78 1.15 -2.85 -1.79
CA HIS A 78 0.93 -3.67 -2.98
C HIS A 78 -0.52 -3.72 -3.47
N SER A 79 -1.49 -3.37 -2.62
CA SER A 79 -2.89 -3.22 -3.01
C SER A 79 -3.27 -1.79 -3.40
N PHE A 80 -2.36 -0.82 -3.35
CA PHE A 80 -2.68 0.59 -3.61
C PHE A 80 -2.64 0.92 -5.12
N TYR A 81 -3.50 0.26 -5.90
CA TYR A 81 -3.51 0.35 -7.37
C TYR A 81 -3.74 1.76 -7.91
N ALA A 82 -4.57 2.57 -7.24
CA ALA A 82 -4.76 3.97 -7.61
C ALA A 82 -3.42 4.75 -7.66
N LEU A 83 -2.48 4.40 -6.79
CA LEU A 83 -1.12 4.94 -6.81
C LEU A 83 -0.24 4.25 -7.85
N HIS A 84 0.04 2.96 -7.68
CA HIS A 84 1.13 2.33 -8.41
C HIS A 84 0.80 1.93 -9.84
N TYR A 85 -0.49 1.86 -10.18
CA TYR A 85 -0.99 1.60 -11.53
C TYR A 85 -1.52 2.88 -12.18
N ALA A 86 -2.41 3.62 -11.52
CA ALA A 86 -3.05 4.80 -12.10
C ALA A 86 -2.31 6.14 -11.87
N GLY A 87 -1.27 6.16 -11.03
CA GLY A 87 -0.45 7.35 -10.79
C GLY A 87 -1.16 8.48 -10.03
N LYS A 88 -2.16 8.16 -9.21
CA LYS A 88 -2.87 9.12 -8.35
C LYS A 88 -2.26 9.15 -6.95
N TYR A 89 -2.54 10.20 -6.18
CA TYR A 89 -2.01 10.40 -4.82
C TYR A 89 -0.48 10.63 -4.73
N ASP A 90 0.16 11.00 -5.84
CA ASP A 90 1.58 11.39 -5.89
C ASP A 90 1.90 12.57 -4.96
N TYR A 91 0.95 13.49 -4.80
CA TYR A 91 1.04 14.64 -3.89
C TYR A 91 1.06 14.27 -2.39
N LEU A 92 0.88 12.99 -2.03
CA LEU A 92 1.07 12.51 -0.66
C LEU A 92 2.45 11.87 -0.46
N MET A 93 3.16 11.55 -1.54
CA MET A 93 4.45 10.87 -1.49
C MET A 93 5.60 11.82 -1.16
N ASN A 94 6.47 11.41 -0.24
CA ASN A 94 7.77 12.04 -0.07
C ASN A 94 8.80 11.46 -1.06
N ASP A 95 10.06 11.88 -0.98
CA ASP A 95 11.10 11.42 -1.91
C ASP A 95 11.50 9.95 -1.69
N GLU A 96 11.43 9.46 -0.44
CA GLU A 96 11.68 8.05 -0.13
C GLU A 96 10.60 7.14 -0.75
N ASP A 97 9.33 7.52 -0.63
CA ASP A 97 8.22 6.79 -1.24
C ASP A 97 8.38 6.69 -2.76
N LYS A 98 8.86 7.75 -3.42
CA LYS A 98 9.10 7.79 -4.87
C LYS A 98 10.18 6.80 -5.29
N GLU A 99 11.22 6.65 -4.47
CA GLU A 99 12.24 5.64 -4.69
C GLU A 99 11.71 4.22 -4.45
N MET A 100 10.93 4.00 -3.37
CA MET A 100 10.35 2.70 -3.05
C MET A 100 9.30 2.23 -4.06
N LEU A 101 8.55 3.17 -4.66
CA LEU A 101 7.55 2.87 -5.68
C LEU A 101 8.14 2.12 -6.89
N LYS A 102 9.43 2.30 -7.19
CA LYS A 102 10.13 1.55 -8.25
C LYS A 102 10.15 0.05 -7.96
N TRP A 103 10.39 -0.35 -6.70
CA TRP A 103 10.39 -1.74 -6.27
C TRP A 103 9.00 -2.36 -6.29
N LEU A 104 8.00 -1.62 -5.85
CA LEU A 104 6.60 -2.03 -5.91
C LEU A 104 6.13 -2.33 -7.34
N ARG A 105 6.50 -1.46 -8.29
CA ARG A 105 6.20 -1.66 -9.72
C ARG A 105 6.91 -2.89 -10.31
N VAL A 106 8.04 -3.30 -9.76
CA VAL A 106 8.72 -4.55 -10.16
C VAL A 106 8.00 -5.76 -9.57
N PHE A 107 7.63 -5.71 -8.30
CA PHE A 107 6.91 -6.78 -7.61
C PHE A 107 5.60 -7.15 -8.34
N ASN A 108 4.78 -6.15 -8.67
CA ASN A 108 3.47 -6.36 -9.29
C ASN A 108 3.49 -6.83 -10.77
N LYS A 109 4.67 -7.03 -11.38
CA LYS A 109 4.79 -7.56 -12.75
C LYS A 109 4.89 -9.08 -12.83
N ASN A 110 5.07 -9.76 -11.70
CA ASN A 110 5.32 -11.20 -11.70
C ASN A 110 4.04 -12.02 -11.57
N ASN A 111 3.74 -12.82 -12.59
CA ASN A 111 2.78 -13.92 -12.52
C ASN A 111 3.51 -15.21 -12.88
N VAL A 112 4.03 -15.91 -11.88
CA VAL A 112 4.72 -17.20 -12.05
C VAL A 112 3.88 -18.28 -11.39
N THR A 113 3.55 -19.33 -12.15
CA THR A 113 2.96 -20.55 -11.57
C THR A 113 4.09 -21.40 -11.03
N ILE A 114 3.98 -21.85 -9.78
CA ILE A 114 4.99 -22.66 -9.11
C ILE A 114 4.39 -23.96 -8.59
N ASN A 115 5.19 -25.02 -8.56
CA ASN A 115 4.85 -26.23 -7.82
C ASN A 115 5.16 -25.99 -6.33
N GLN A 116 4.11 -25.93 -5.50
CA GLN A 116 4.24 -25.61 -4.09
C GLN A 116 5.11 -26.60 -3.31
N GLU A 117 5.04 -27.89 -3.63
CA GLU A 117 5.81 -28.92 -2.92
C GLU A 117 7.31 -28.82 -3.21
N GLU A 118 7.68 -28.47 -4.46
CA GLU A 118 9.08 -28.30 -4.85
C GLU A 118 9.73 -27.07 -4.20
N VAL A 119 8.98 -25.97 -4.09
CA VAL A 119 9.53 -24.71 -3.55
C VAL A 119 9.47 -24.61 -2.02
N LYS A 120 8.63 -25.41 -1.37
CA LYS A 120 8.38 -25.31 0.08
C LYS A 120 9.65 -25.38 0.93
N PRO A 121 10.61 -26.30 0.70
CA PRO A 121 11.84 -26.35 1.50
C PRO A 121 12.66 -25.06 1.41
N TYR A 122 12.69 -24.42 0.23
CA TYR A 122 13.38 -23.16 0.01
C TYR A 122 12.69 -22.00 0.75
N TYR A 123 11.36 -21.87 0.66
CA TYR A 123 10.67 -20.80 1.37
C TYR A 123 10.71 -20.96 2.89
N LEU A 124 10.72 -22.19 3.41
CA LEU A 124 10.93 -22.44 4.85
C LEU A 124 12.32 -21.98 5.31
N SER A 125 13.38 -22.19 4.51
CA SER A 125 14.72 -21.71 4.87
C SER A 125 14.81 -20.18 4.89
N LEU A 126 14.08 -19.50 3.99
CA LEU A 126 13.94 -18.05 4.00
C LEU A 126 13.19 -17.57 5.24
N ILE A 127 12.10 -18.25 5.62
CA ILE A 127 11.33 -17.90 6.82
C ILE A 127 12.23 -17.94 8.06
N HIS A 128 13.00 -19.02 8.27
CA HIS A 128 13.93 -19.13 9.41
C HIS A 128 15.05 -18.07 9.41
N THR A 129 15.33 -17.44 8.28
CA THR A 129 16.38 -16.41 8.16
C THR A 129 15.82 -15.00 8.34
N LEU A 130 14.59 -14.77 7.85
CA LEU A 130 14.01 -13.44 7.69
C LEU A 130 13.00 -13.06 8.80
N TRP A 131 12.57 -14.05 9.57
CA TRP A 131 11.61 -13.95 10.67
C TRP A 131 12.19 -14.63 11.91
#